data_AF-A0A7R9TJF6-F1
#
_entry.id   AF-A0A7R9TJF6-F1
#
_cell.length_a   1.000
_cell.length_b   1.000
_cell.length_c   1.000
_cell.angle_alpha   90.00
_cell.angle_beta   90.00
_cell.angle_gamma   90.00
#
_symmetry.space_group_name_H-M   'P 1'
#
loop_
_entity.id
_entity.type
_entity.pdbx_description
1 polymer ?
#
loop_
_entity_poly.entity_id
_entity_poly.type
_entity_poly.pdbx_seq_one_letter_code
_entity_poly.pdbx_strand_id
1 'polypeptide(L)'
;ATVRALKRALGCETFAELKTTSRRFQCGEFDAATYHAYAGAVLDGRPDLVRSLYDSLPDERLRDACLAMHATSSGGGFVDARGDGGGGGSGSARGGSTATTATATATRASTSAEVLAPGLVCLRRALDLDAQAWLADVAFDVGESKASGGDEDDDAETRQGFYDAIPGENPGEASVLRLNQGTRGRVVLPMDAFPSRLREIVLECVRAAQAADSKRNVPDMRPTTALVNFYKEGARFKWHRDSEDPEVARVDAGPPIVSFTVGLSADFAYKRRFEDETHDVVRLNSGDVLLFGGPARMIVHSVTRVVPRTMPPMLRGRMLHGRLNVTVRDIGRGVIDASKFPAYRVTYGGVDSSDHV
;
A
#
# COMPACT_ATOMS: atom_id res chain seq x y z
N ALA A 1 4.47 -8.48 -16.81
CA ALA A 1 4.13 -7.91 -18.15
C ALA A 1 2.65 -7.50 -18.22
N THR A 2 1.76 -8.34 -17.70
CA THR A 2 0.29 -8.29 -17.68
C THR A 2 -0.34 -6.97 -17.22
N VAL A 3 0.01 -6.49 -16.02
CA VAL A 3 -0.59 -5.28 -15.41
C VAL A 3 -0.25 -3.99 -16.17
N ARG A 4 0.98 -3.89 -16.68
CA ARG A 4 1.41 -2.73 -17.49
C ARG A 4 0.73 -2.70 -18.87
N ALA A 5 0.45 -3.87 -19.46
CA ALA A 5 -0.29 -3.95 -20.72
C ALA A 5 -1.74 -3.50 -20.54
N LEU A 6 -2.41 -3.93 -19.47
CA LEU A 6 -3.76 -3.49 -19.09
C LEU A 6 -3.81 -1.96 -18.88
N LYS A 7 -2.87 -1.40 -18.11
CA LYS A 7 -2.82 0.05 -17.84
C LYS A 7 -2.62 0.87 -19.11
N ARG A 8 -1.72 0.44 -20.01
CA ARG A 8 -1.50 1.12 -21.30
C ARG A 8 -2.72 1.05 -22.21
N ALA A 9 -3.40 -0.08 -22.25
CA ALA A 9 -4.55 -0.26 -23.12
C ALA A 9 -5.77 0.57 -22.64
N LEU A 10 -6.01 0.62 -21.33
CA LEU A 10 -7.23 1.20 -20.76
C LEU A 10 -7.13 2.70 -20.44
N GLY A 11 -5.92 3.24 -20.34
CA GLY A 11 -5.70 4.56 -19.74
C GLY A 11 -5.85 4.52 -18.22
N CYS A 12 -5.38 5.58 -17.55
CA CYS A 12 -5.25 5.59 -16.08
C CYS A 12 -6.59 5.46 -15.33
N GLU A 13 -7.63 6.15 -15.79
CA GLU A 13 -8.95 6.20 -15.13
C GLU A 13 -9.67 4.85 -15.21
N THR A 14 -9.88 4.34 -16.42
CA THR A 14 -10.53 3.04 -16.67
C THR A 14 -9.75 1.89 -16.03
N PHE A 15 -8.41 1.96 -16.01
CA PHE A 15 -7.59 0.96 -15.33
C PHE A 15 -7.76 1.02 -13.80
N ALA A 16 -7.90 2.20 -13.21
CA ALA A 16 -8.17 2.34 -11.78
C ALA A 16 -9.56 1.79 -11.40
N GLU A 17 -10.56 2.01 -12.25
CA GLU A 17 -11.89 1.42 -12.09
C GLU A 17 -11.85 -0.11 -12.21
N LEU A 18 -11.16 -0.64 -13.22
CA LEU A 18 -10.94 -2.07 -13.39
C LEU A 18 -10.25 -2.69 -12.16
N LYS A 19 -9.21 -2.04 -11.61
CA LYS A 19 -8.55 -2.50 -10.37
C LYS A 19 -9.52 -2.52 -9.19
N THR A 20 -10.36 -1.50 -9.08
CA THR A 20 -11.34 -1.37 -7.99
C THR A 20 -12.39 -2.47 -8.08
N THR A 21 -12.99 -2.65 -9.25
CA THR A 21 -14.00 -3.70 -9.50
C THR A 21 -13.39 -5.09 -9.31
N SER A 22 -12.16 -5.32 -9.75
CA SER A 22 -11.45 -6.59 -9.54
C SER A 22 -11.25 -6.92 -8.05
N ARG A 23 -11.06 -5.91 -7.19
CA ARG A 23 -10.98 -6.11 -5.74
C ARG A 23 -12.33 -6.43 -5.13
N ARG A 24 -13.40 -5.73 -5.54
CA ARG A 24 -14.77 -5.98 -5.09
C ARG A 24 -15.21 -7.42 -5.41
N PHE A 25 -14.86 -7.90 -6.59
CA PHE A 25 -14.99 -9.30 -6.98
C PHE A 25 -14.26 -10.25 -6.02
N GLN A 26 -12.98 -9.98 -5.74
CA GLN A 26 -12.16 -10.80 -4.83
C GLN A 26 -12.70 -10.82 -3.39
N CYS A 27 -13.42 -9.77 -2.97
CA CYS A 27 -14.10 -9.69 -1.69
C CYS A 27 -15.48 -10.39 -1.66
N GLY A 28 -15.92 -10.97 -2.79
CA GLY A 28 -17.19 -11.68 -2.88
C GLY A 28 -18.42 -10.77 -3.03
N GLU A 29 -18.24 -9.51 -3.45
CA GLU A 29 -19.39 -8.61 -3.68
C GLU A 29 -20.27 -9.05 -4.86
N PHE A 30 -19.71 -9.81 -5.80
CA PHE A 30 -20.43 -10.39 -6.93
C PHE A 30 -19.72 -11.64 -7.43
N ASP A 31 -20.44 -12.44 -8.22
CA ASP A 31 -19.96 -13.72 -8.72
C ASP A 31 -19.04 -13.58 -9.94
N ALA A 32 -18.42 -14.71 -10.32
CA ALA A 32 -17.51 -14.77 -11.46
C ALA A 32 -18.20 -14.43 -12.78
N ALA A 33 -19.50 -14.72 -12.93
CA ALA A 33 -20.25 -14.41 -14.14
C ALA A 33 -20.42 -12.89 -14.32
N THR A 34 -20.78 -12.20 -13.25
CA THR A 34 -20.91 -10.74 -13.21
C THR A 34 -19.57 -10.07 -13.49
N TYR A 35 -18.49 -10.56 -12.86
CA TYR A 35 -17.15 -10.04 -13.11
C TYR A 35 -16.66 -10.34 -14.54
N HIS A 36 -16.95 -11.51 -15.09
CA HIS A 36 -16.62 -11.87 -16.47
C HIS A 36 -17.29 -10.94 -17.48
N ALA A 37 -18.58 -10.65 -17.30
CA ALA A 37 -19.32 -9.71 -18.15
C ALA A 37 -18.73 -8.29 -18.08
N TYR A 38 -18.42 -7.80 -16.87
CA TYR A 38 -17.75 -6.50 -16.69
C TYR A 38 -16.39 -6.46 -17.39
N ALA A 39 -15.55 -7.48 -17.17
CA ALA A 39 -14.24 -7.58 -17.78
C ALA A 39 -14.33 -7.59 -19.31
N GLY A 40 -15.31 -8.31 -19.87
CA GLY A 40 -15.58 -8.32 -21.31
C GLY A 40 -15.97 -6.95 -21.85
N ALA A 41 -16.80 -6.19 -21.13
CA ALA A 41 -17.20 -4.84 -21.54
C ALA A 41 -16.04 -3.84 -21.48
N VAL A 42 -15.24 -3.87 -20.40
CA VAL A 42 -14.09 -2.96 -20.23
C VAL A 42 -12.97 -3.26 -21.22
N LEU A 43 -12.76 -4.54 -21.54
CA LEU A 43 -11.73 -5.00 -22.45
C LEU A 43 -12.29 -5.36 -23.84
N ASP A 44 -13.42 -4.75 -24.23
CA ASP A 44 -14.02 -4.99 -25.53
C ASP A 44 -13.01 -4.75 -26.67
N GLY A 45 -13.04 -5.63 -27.67
CA GLY A 45 -12.05 -5.67 -28.75
C GLY A 45 -10.63 -6.12 -28.38
N ARG A 46 -10.37 -6.54 -27.12
CA ARG A 46 -9.02 -6.92 -26.61
C ARG A 46 -9.02 -8.27 -25.86
N PRO A 47 -9.34 -9.39 -26.54
CA PRO A 47 -9.52 -10.69 -25.91
C PRO A 47 -8.23 -11.26 -25.28
N ASP A 48 -7.07 -10.88 -25.80
CA ASP A 48 -5.74 -11.25 -25.26
C ASP A 48 -5.49 -10.68 -23.86
N LEU A 49 -6.08 -9.52 -23.56
CA LEU A 49 -5.96 -8.85 -22.26
C LEU A 49 -6.94 -9.41 -21.21
N VAL A 50 -8.02 -10.07 -21.63
CA VAL A 50 -9.01 -10.68 -20.72
C VAL A 50 -8.39 -11.85 -19.96
N ARG A 51 -7.69 -12.74 -20.66
CA ARG A 51 -6.94 -13.82 -20.02
C ARG A 51 -5.86 -13.28 -19.09
N SER A 52 -5.13 -12.27 -19.55
CA SER A 52 -4.13 -11.55 -18.77
C SER A 52 -4.70 -11.00 -17.45
N LEU A 53 -5.90 -10.41 -17.49
CA LEU A 53 -6.60 -9.94 -16.30
C LEU A 53 -6.89 -11.10 -15.32
N TYR A 54 -7.41 -12.23 -15.79
CA TYR A 54 -7.71 -13.37 -14.92
C TYR A 54 -6.49 -14.04 -14.33
N ASP A 55 -5.40 -14.15 -15.10
CA ASP A 55 -4.12 -14.66 -14.60
C ASP A 55 -3.55 -13.78 -13.48
N SER A 56 -3.93 -12.50 -13.43
CA SER A 56 -3.53 -11.57 -12.37
C SER A 56 -4.33 -11.69 -11.06
N LEU A 57 -5.45 -12.44 -11.06
CA LEU A 57 -6.20 -12.70 -9.84
C LEU A 57 -5.39 -13.57 -8.87
N PRO A 58 -5.30 -13.24 -7.58
CA PRO A 58 -4.50 -14.01 -6.63
C PRO A 58 -5.14 -15.34 -6.25
N ASP A 59 -6.46 -15.37 -6.15
CA ASP A 59 -7.23 -16.56 -5.75
C ASP A 59 -7.38 -17.50 -6.94
N GLU A 60 -6.89 -18.73 -6.77
CA GLU A 60 -6.90 -19.75 -7.81
C GLU A 60 -8.32 -20.19 -8.21
N ARG A 61 -9.25 -20.26 -7.25
CA ARG A 61 -10.63 -20.66 -7.53
C ARG A 61 -11.35 -19.60 -8.35
N LEU A 62 -11.17 -18.33 -8.00
CA LEU A 62 -11.77 -17.21 -8.75
C LEU A 62 -11.17 -17.08 -10.14
N ARG A 63 -9.84 -17.26 -10.27
CA ARG A 63 -9.15 -17.30 -11.55
C ARG A 63 -9.70 -18.42 -12.44
N ASP A 64 -9.75 -19.64 -11.94
CA ASP A 64 -10.20 -20.80 -12.70
C ASP A 64 -11.66 -20.66 -13.15
N ALA A 65 -12.52 -20.12 -12.28
CA ALA A 65 -13.91 -19.83 -12.61
C ALA A 65 -14.04 -18.84 -13.78
N CYS A 66 -13.25 -17.76 -13.78
CA CYS A 66 -13.26 -16.77 -14.85
C CYS A 66 -12.67 -17.32 -16.16
N LEU A 67 -11.58 -18.10 -16.07
CA LEU A 67 -10.95 -18.75 -17.24
C LEU A 67 -11.87 -19.78 -17.89
N ALA A 68 -12.63 -20.55 -17.10
CA ALA A 68 -13.61 -21.51 -17.61
C ALA A 68 -14.72 -20.81 -18.41
N MET A 69 -15.26 -19.70 -17.88
CA MET A 69 -16.27 -18.89 -18.58
C MET A 69 -15.72 -18.34 -19.91
N HIS A 70 -14.50 -17.81 -19.87
CA HIS A 70 -13.84 -17.26 -21.05
C HIS A 70 -13.56 -18.30 -22.14
N ALA A 71 -13.23 -19.55 -21.76
CA ALA A 71 -13.07 -20.65 -22.70
C ALA A 71 -14.41 -20.99 -23.38
N THR A 72 -15.52 -20.98 -22.64
CA THR A 72 -16.85 -21.25 -23.20
C THR A 72 -17.38 -20.14 -24.11
N SER A 73 -17.04 -18.88 -23.85
CA SER A 73 -17.45 -17.73 -24.68
C SER A 73 -16.62 -17.58 -25.96
N SER A 74 -15.38 -18.11 -25.98
CA SER A 74 -14.45 -18.00 -27.11
C SER A 74 -14.55 -19.18 -28.09
N GLY A 75 -15.34 -20.21 -27.77
CA GLY A 75 -15.45 -21.48 -28.51
C GLY A 75 -16.54 -21.54 -29.59
N GLY A 76 -17.05 -20.40 -30.07
CA GLY A 76 -18.05 -20.35 -31.15
C GLY A 76 -17.41 -20.49 -32.54
N GLY A 77 -16.89 -21.67 -32.88
CA GLY A 77 -16.26 -21.88 -34.18
C GLY A 77 -15.62 -23.25 -34.38
N PHE A 78 -16.37 -24.34 -34.20
CA PHE A 78 -16.06 -25.58 -34.90
C PHE A 78 -17.34 -26.34 -35.23
N VAL A 79 -17.54 -26.54 -36.52
CA VAL A 79 -18.61 -27.36 -37.10
C VAL A 79 -18.22 -28.81 -36.80
N ASP A 80 -19.10 -29.59 -36.19
CA ASP A 80 -19.00 -31.04 -36.30
C ASP A 80 -20.29 -31.58 -36.91
N ALA A 81 -20.13 -32.13 -38.11
CA ALA A 81 -21.17 -32.78 -38.86
C ALA A 81 -20.87 -34.28 -38.88
N ARG A 82 -21.94 -35.05 -38.66
CA ARG A 82 -22.07 -36.53 -38.68
C ARG A 82 -21.81 -37.15 -37.30
N GLY A 83 -22.71 -37.93 -36.72
CA GLY A 83 -23.93 -38.53 -37.22
C GLY A 83 -24.14 -39.88 -36.53
N ASP A 84 -25.34 -40.04 -35.99
CA ASP A 84 -26.09 -41.29 -35.80
C ASP A 84 -25.79 -42.21 -34.59
N GLY A 85 -26.87 -42.82 -34.08
CA GLY A 85 -26.82 -44.00 -33.21
C GLY A 85 -27.59 -43.90 -31.89
N GLY A 86 -28.87 -44.23 -31.89
CA GLY A 86 -29.76 -44.17 -30.72
C GLY A 86 -29.48 -45.20 -29.60
N GLY A 87 -30.21 -45.03 -28.49
CA GLY A 87 -30.29 -46.04 -27.43
C GLY A 87 -30.83 -45.50 -26.11
N GLY A 88 -32.12 -45.71 -25.85
CA GLY A 88 -32.81 -45.29 -24.64
C GLY A 88 -32.37 -46.04 -23.37
N GLY A 89 -32.66 -45.43 -22.22
CA GLY A 89 -32.45 -46.04 -20.90
C GLY A 89 -32.84 -45.11 -19.77
N SER A 90 -34.10 -45.21 -19.33
CA SER A 90 -34.63 -44.62 -18.11
C SER A 90 -33.91 -45.16 -16.87
N GLY A 91 -33.50 -44.29 -15.94
CA GLY A 91 -32.89 -44.69 -14.67
C GLY A 91 -32.91 -43.57 -13.64
N SER A 92 -33.96 -43.56 -12.83
CA SER A 92 -34.14 -42.76 -11.62
C SER A 92 -33.01 -42.98 -10.60
N ALA A 93 -32.47 -41.90 -10.02
CA ALA A 93 -32.01 -41.89 -8.62
C ALA A 93 -31.94 -40.46 -8.07
N ARG A 94 -32.85 -40.16 -7.14
CA ARG A 94 -32.80 -39.05 -6.20
C ARG A 94 -31.59 -39.21 -5.27
N GLY A 95 -30.88 -38.11 -5.01
CA GLY A 95 -29.87 -38.02 -3.96
C GLY A 95 -29.66 -36.57 -3.57
N GLY A 96 -30.53 -36.04 -2.71
CA GLY A 96 -30.34 -34.74 -2.09
C GLY A 96 -29.20 -34.79 -1.08
N SER A 97 -28.25 -33.86 -1.18
CA SER A 97 -27.31 -33.55 -0.12
C SER A 97 -27.26 -32.05 0.02
N THR A 98 -27.93 -31.55 1.05
CA THR A 98 -27.87 -30.17 1.52
C THR A 98 -26.49 -29.92 2.09
N ALA A 99 -25.62 -29.28 1.31
CA ALA A 99 -24.37 -28.74 1.82
C ALA A 99 -24.67 -27.45 2.58
N THR A 100 -24.78 -27.56 3.91
CA THR A 100 -24.78 -26.43 4.82
C THR A 100 -23.41 -25.75 4.72
N THR A 101 -23.37 -24.58 4.06
CA THR A 101 -22.18 -23.72 4.01
C THR A 101 -21.97 -23.15 5.41
N ALA A 102 -21.18 -23.85 6.23
CA ALA A 102 -20.66 -23.30 7.47
C ALA A 102 -19.73 -22.14 7.10
N THR A 103 -20.20 -20.91 7.34
CA THR A 103 -19.40 -19.70 7.28
C THR A 103 -18.30 -19.81 8.34
N ALA A 104 -17.13 -20.31 7.93
CA ALA A 104 -15.92 -20.28 8.73
C ALA A 104 -15.56 -18.80 8.92
N THR A 105 -16.04 -18.24 10.03
CA THR A 105 -15.66 -16.91 10.47
C THR A 105 -14.19 -17.02 10.86
N ALA A 106 -13.30 -16.64 9.94
CA ALA A 106 -11.88 -16.55 10.24
C ALA A 106 -11.74 -15.62 11.44
N THR A 107 -11.37 -16.18 12.59
CA THR A 107 -11.09 -15.42 13.81
C THR A 107 -9.99 -14.42 13.50
N ARG A 108 -10.36 -13.16 13.29
CA ARG A 108 -9.46 -12.02 13.17
C ARG A 108 -8.56 -12.04 14.41
N ALA A 109 -7.29 -12.37 14.24
CA ALA A 109 -6.33 -12.32 15.34
C ALA A 109 -6.43 -10.92 15.97
N SER A 110 -6.75 -10.86 17.26
CA SER A 110 -7.00 -9.59 17.94
C SER A 110 -5.74 -8.73 17.91
N THR A 111 -5.83 -7.52 17.35
CA THR A 111 -4.81 -6.50 17.48
C THR A 111 -4.50 -6.27 18.96
N SER A 112 -3.23 -6.29 19.36
CA SER A 112 -2.81 -6.00 20.73
C SER A 112 -2.04 -4.69 20.78
N ALA A 113 -2.34 -3.82 21.74
CA ALA A 113 -1.63 -2.57 21.94
C ALA A 113 -0.55 -2.69 23.02
N GLU A 114 0.63 -2.15 22.75
CA GLU A 114 1.77 -2.08 23.65
C GLU A 114 2.14 -0.62 23.87
N VAL A 115 1.97 -0.12 25.11
CA VAL A 115 2.37 1.25 25.48
C VAL A 115 3.84 1.22 25.91
N LEU A 116 4.71 1.78 25.06
CA LEU A 116 6.16 1.78 25.28
C LEU A 116 6.61 2.96 26.15
N ALA A 117 5.90 4.09 26.04
CA ALA A 117 6.05 5.29 26.85
C ALA A 117 4.77 6.15 26.70
N PRO A 118 4.53 7.17 27.55
CA PRO A 118 3.40 8.09 27.37
C PRO A 118 3.39 8.72 25.97
N GLY A 119 2.36 8.41 25.18
CA GLY A 119 2.17 8.87 23.81
C GLY A 119 2.90 8.04 22.74
N LEU A 120 3.63 6.99 23.14
CA LEU A 120 4.33 6.05 22.25
C LEU A 120 3.69 4.66 22.36
N VAL A 121 2.89 4.32 21.35
CA VAL A 121 2.09 3.09 21.35
C VAL A 121 2.39 2.26 20.10
N CYS A 122 2.67 0.97 20.27
CA CYS A 122 2.79 0.01 19.19
C CYS A 122 1.55 -0.88 19.12
N LEU A 123 0.77 -0.76 18.06
CA LEU A 123 -0.35 -1.64 17.77
C LEU A 123 0.15 -2.83 16.94
N ARG A 124 0.22 -3.99 17.58
CA ARG A 124 0.68 -5.23 16.95
C ARG A 124 -0.40 -5.80 16.04
N ARG A 125 -0.02 -6.13 14.80
CA ARG A 125 -0.94 -6.71 13.80
C ARG A 125 -2.23 -5.88 13.66
N ALA A 126 -2.08 -4.56 13.63
CA ALA A 126 -3.20 -3.64 13.44
C ALA A 126 -3.73 -3.69 12.00
N LEU A 127 -2.86 -3.95 11.02
CA LEU A 127 -3.27 -4.25 9.67
C LEU A 127 -3.44 -5.77 9.51
N ASP A 128 -4.65 -6.19 9.16
CA ASP A 128 -4.88 -7.53 8.63
C ASP A 128 -4.19 -7.72 7.28
N LEU A 129 -4.25 -8.95 6.76
CA LEU A 129 -3.52 -9.32 5.54
C LEU A 129 -4.01 -8.54 4.32
N ASP A 130 -5.31 -8.29 4.23
CA ASP A 130 -5.93 -7.55 3.13
C ASP A 130 -5.57 -6.07 3.19
N ALA A 131 -5.55 -5.48 4.38
CA ALA A 131 -5.10 -4.11 4.59
C ALA A 131 -3.61 -3.96 4.27
N GLN A 132 -2.77 -4.95 4.62
CA GLN A 132 -1.34 -4.95 4.24
C GLN A 132 -1.16 -5.01 2.73
N ALA A 133 -1.86 -5.92 2.04
CA ALA A 133 -1.80 -6.05 0.59
C ALA A 133 -2.32 -4.77 -0.10
N TRP A 134 -3.45 -4.24 0.37
CA TRP A 134 -4.02 -2.99 -0.14
C TRP A 134 -3.06 -1.81 0.04
N LEU A 135 -2.46 -1.65 1.22
CA LEU A 135 -1.54 -0.55 1.49
C LEU A 135 -0.26 -0.66 0.65
N ALA A 136 0.24 -1.88 0.42
CA ALA A 136 1.35 -2.13 -0.47
C ALA A 136 1.03 -1.70 -1.90
N ASP A 137 -0.11 -2.12 -2.45
CA ASP A 137 -0.52 -1.74 -3.81
C ASP A 137 -0.66 -0.22 -3.96
N VAL A 138 -1.31 0.46 -3.01
CA VAL A 138 -1.48 1.92 -3.03
C VAL A 138 -0.12 2.63 -2.99
N ALA A 139 0.76 2.20 -2.08
CA ALA A 139 2.08 2.79 -1.91
C ALA A 139 2.96 2.63 -3.15
N PHE A 140 2.91 1.49 -3.83
CA PHE A 140 3.65 1.28 -5.06
C PHE A 140 3.02 1.98 -6.26
N ASP A 141 1.69 2.13 -6.32
CA ASP A 141 1.03 2.91 -7.39
C ASP A 141 1.49 4.39 -7.35
N VAL A 142 1.53 4.99 -6.15
CA VAL A 142 2.06 6.36 -6.00
C VAL A 142 3.58 6.42 -6.15
N GLY A 143 4.31 5.43 -5.64
CA GLY A 143 5.77 5.40 -5.68
C GLY A 143 6.36 5.12 -7.07
N GLU A 144 5.66 4.37 -7.93
CA GLU A 144 6.09 4.07 -9.29
C GLU A 144 5.60 5.08 -10.33
N SER A 145 4.78 6.06 -9.94
CA SER A 145 4.22 7.07 -10.84
C SER A 145 5.26 7.93 -11.59
N LYS A 146 6.50 8.03 -11.08
CA LYS A 146 7.67 8.65 -11.74
C LYS A 146 8.41 7.69 -12.71
N ALA A 147 8.27 6.38 -12.56
CA ALA A 147 9.03 5.36 -13.30
C ALA A 147 8.44 5.01 -14.67
N SER A 148 7.16 5.31 -14.91
CA SER A 148 6.53 5.23 -16.22
C SER A 148 6.79 6.53 -16.98
N GLY A 149 7.76 6.52 -17.90
CA GLY A 149 8.08 7.66 -18.76
C GLY A 149 6.81 8.30 -19.32
N GLY A 150 6.67 9.60 -19.10
CA GLY A 150 5.57 10.40 -19.61
C GLY A 150 5.87 10.89 -21.02
N ASP A 151 4.80 11.05 -21.79
CA ASP A 151 4.77 11.80 -23.03
C ASP A 151 5.34 13.22 -22.83
N GLU A 152 5.81 13.85 -23.91
CA GLU A 152 6.55 15.12 -23.92
C GLU A 152 5.82 16.33 -23.29
N ASP A 153 4.52 16.18 -22.97
CA ASP A 153 3.64 17.26 -22.48
C ASP A 153 3.39 17.27 -20.95
N ASP A 154 3.89 16.30 -20.18
CA ASP A 154 3.73 16.27 -18.72
C ASP A 154 4.96 16.86 -18.01
N ASP A 155 4.82 18.02 -17.33
CA ASP A 155 5.90 18.74 -16.63
C ASP A 155 6.73 17.81 -15.71
N ALA A 156 7.94 17.47 -16.15
CA ALA A 156 8.88 16.59 -15.47
C ALA A 156 9.26 17.06 -14.05
N GLU A 157 9.06 18.35 -13.74
CA GLU A 157 9.39 18.97 -12.45
C GLU A 157 8.41 18.60 -11.31
N THR A 158 7.23 18.05 -11.62
CA THR A 158 6.17 17.80 -10.61
C THR A 158 6.01 16.33 -10.19
N ARG A 159 6.59 15.38 -10.92
CA ARG A 159 6.44 13.94 -10.63
C ARG A 159 7.33 13.49 -9.47
N GLN A 160 6.71 13.10 -8.35
CA GLN A 160 7.37 12.48 -7.20
C GLN A 160 7.19 10.95 -7.21
N GLY A 161 8.22 10.19 -6.84
CA GLY A 161 8.15 8.73 -6.77
C GLY A 161 9.42 8.12 -6.18
N PHE A 162 9.42 6.81 -5.92
CA PHE A 162 10.56 6.08 -5.35
C PHE A 162 11.80 6.08 -6.24
N TYR A 163 11.61 6.22 -7.55
CA TYR A 163 12.66 6.01 -8.55
C TYR A 163 12.95 7.26 -9.36
N ASP A 164 14.23 7.54 -9.56
CA ASP A 164 14.72 8.43 -10.60
C ASP A 164 15.12 7.60 -11.83
N ALA A 165 14.76 8.10 -13.02
CA ALA A 165 15.24 7.57 -14.28
C ALA A 165 16.61 8.19 -14.58
N ILE A 166 17.63 7.35 -14.70
CA ILE A 166 18.97 7.76 -15.10
C ILE A 166 19.13 7.43 -16.58
N PRO A 167 19.32 8.42 -17.47
CA PRO A 167 19.56 8.19 -18.89
C PRO A 167 20.75 7.25 -19.10
N GLY A 168 20.68 6.43 -20.15
CA GLY A 168 21.83 5.66 -20.60
C GLY A 168 22.98 6.57 -21.04
N GLU A 169 24.20 6.04 -21.04
CA GLU A 169 25.39 6.82 -21.37
C GLU A 169 25.46 7.13 -22.87
N ASN A 170 24.81 6.30 -23.70
CA ASN A 170 24.79 6.47 -25.15
C ASN A 170 23.38 6.79 -25.68
N PRO A 171 23.28 7.58 -26.78
CA PRO A 171 22.01 7.82 -27.46
C PRO A 171 21.31 6.51 -27.84
N GLY A 172 20.05 6.35 -27.43
CA GLY A 172 19.24 5.16 -27.69
C GLY A 172 19.30 4.07 -26.59
N GLU A 173 20.14 4.23 -25.57
CA GLU A 173 20.12 3.35 -24.40
C GLU A 173 18.93 3.65 -23.48
N ALA A 174 18.29 2.59 -23.00
CA ALA A 174 17.16 2.70 -22.08
C ALA A 174 17.60 3.22 -20.70
N SER A 175 16.79 4.10 -20.11
CA SER A 175 17.04 4.63 -18.78
C SER A 175 16.98 3.53 -17.71
N VAL A 176 17.88 3.62 -16.73
CA VAL A 176 17.89 2.74 -15.55
C VAL A 176 17.19 3.43 -14.39
N LEU A 177 16.30 2.71 -13.70
CA LEU A 177 15.63 3.21 -12.50
C LEU A 177 16.48 2.98 -11.25
N ARG A 178 16.76 4.05 -10.49
CA ARG A 178 17.42 3.99 -9.18
C ARG A 178 16.54 4.62 -8.12
N LEU A 179 16.66 4.16 -6.87
CA LEU A 179 15.90 4.76 -5.79
C LEU A 179 16.41 6.19 -5.51
N ASN A 180 15.49 7.14 -5.31
CA ASN A 180 15.78 8.57 -5.21
C ASN A 180 16.51 9.01 -3.93
N GLN A 181 16.74 8.09 -2.99
CA GLN A 181 17.50 8.32 -1.76
C GLN A 181 18.48 7.17 -1.50
N GLY A 182 19.15 6.70 -2.56
CA GLY A 182 20.21 5.69 -2.50
C GLY A 182 19.66 4.29 -2.25
N THR A 183 19.68 3.82 -1.00
CA THR A 183 19.13 2.51 -0.62
C THR A 183 17.65 2.54 -0.23
N ARG A 184 17.04 3.74 -0.23
CA ARG A 184 15.61 3.94 -0.02
C ARG A 184 14.99 4.79 -1.13
N GLY A 185 13.71 4.55 -1.40
CA GLY A 185 12.86 5.45 -2.15
C GLY A 185 11.92 6.19 -1.21
N ARG A 186 11.62 7.45 -1.50
CA ARG A 186 10.65 8.25 -0.75
C ARG A 186 9.68 8.94 -1.70
N VAL A 187 8.42 9.02 -1.32
CA VAL A 187 7.44 9.95 -1.90
C VAL A 187 6.67 10.63 -0.76
N VAL A 188 6.29 11.90 -0.93
CA VAL A 188 5.53 12.65 0.08
C VAL A 188 4.39 13.39 -0.58
N LEU A 189 3.16 13.01 -0.24
CA LEU A 189 1.98 13.56 -0.90
C LEU A 189 0.94 13.99 0.14
N PRO A 190 0.08 14.95 -0.22
CA PRO A 190 -1.12 15.25 0.57
C PRO A 190 -2.03 14.02 0.65
N MET A 191 -2.86 13.95 1.69
CA MET A 191 -3.71 12.79 1.96
C MET A 191 -4.80 12.54 0.92
N ASP A 192 -5.15 13.52 0.10
CA ASP A 192 -6.09 13.40 -1.02
C ASP A 192 -5.50 12.65 -2.24
N ALA A 193 -4.18 12.53 -2.32
CA ALA A 193 -3.50 11.65 -3.28
C ALA A 193 -3.64 10.16 -2.95
N PHE A 194 -4.24 9.82 -1.80
CA PHE A 194 -4.47 8.45 -1.34
C PHE A 194 -5.97 8.15 -1.24
N PRO A 195 -6.41 6.90 -1.44
CA PRO A 195 -7.81 6.53 -1.21
C PRO A 195 -8.25 6.84 0.23
N SER A 196 -9.51 7.24 0.42
CA SER A 196 -10.07 7.64 1.73
C SER A 196 -9.87 6.58 2.83
N ARG A 197 -9.84 5.30 2.44
CA ARG A 197 -9.54 4.17 3.32
C ARG A 197 -8.25 4.34 4.13
N LEU A 198 -7.23 5.05 3.62
CA LEU A 198 -6.01 5.32 4.41
C LEU A 198 -6.33 6.21 5.61
N ARG A 199 -7.11 7.27 5.40
CA ARG A 199 -7.56 8.18 6.45
C ARG A 199 -8.39 7.44 7.50
N GLU A 200 -9.29 6.55 7.06
CA GLU A 200 -10.13 5.74 7.94
C GLU A 200 -9.27 4.85 8.86
N ILE A 201 -8.33 4.08 8.28
CA ILE A 201 -7.41 3.20 9.03
C ILE A 201 -6.55 4.01 10.01
N VAL A 202 -6.05 5.18 9.60
CA VAL A 202 -5.27 6.07 10.47
C VAL A 202 -6.08 6.48 11.69
N LEU A 203 -7.31 6.95 11.49
CA LEU A 203 -8.17 7.41 12.59
C LEU A 203 -8.60 6.23 13.49
N GLU A 204 -8.77 5.04 12.95
CA GLU A 204 -8.98 3.82 13.75
C GLU A 204 -7.78 3.49 14.63
N CYS A 205 -6.56 3.56 14.08
CA CYS A 205 -5.33 3.34 14.83
C CYS A 205 -5.15 4.38 15.95
N VAL A 206 -5.45 5.66 15.68
CA VAL A 206 -5.43 6.72 16.70
C VAL A 206 -6.40 6.39 17.83
N ARG A 207 -7.65 6.02 17.53
CA ARG A 207 -8.64 5.61 18.55
C ARG A 207 -8.17 4.40 19.35
N ALA A 208 -7.58 3.40 18.71
CA ALA A 208 -7.04 2.21 19.39
C ALA A 208 -5.88 2.57 20.34
N ALA A 209 -4.98 3.45 19.93
CA ALA A 209 -3.89 3.93 20.79
C ALA A 209 -4.39 4.80 21.95
N GLN A 210 -5.39 5.64 21.71
CA GLN A 210 -6.06 6.42 22.76
C GLN A 210 -6.72 5.54 23.81
N ALA A 211 -7.29 4.40 23.40
CA ALA A 211 -7.88 3.42 24.31
C ALA A 211 -6.81 2.67 25.14
N ALA A 212 -5.60 2.51 24.60
CA ALA A 212 -4.52 1.79 25.27
C ALA A 212 -3.71 2.66 26.25
N ASP A 213 -3.51 3.94 25.95
CA ASP A 213 -2.76 4.89 26.79
C ASP A 213 -3.71 5.95 27.36
N SER A 214 -4.01 7.00 26.59
CA SER A 214 -5.08 7.96 26.85
C SER A 214 -5.19 8.97 25.71
N LYS A 215 -6.34 9.64 25.58
CA LYS A 215 -6.50 10.80 24.67
C LYS A 215 -5.59 11.99 25.03
N ARG A 216 -5.17 12.10 26.29
CA ARG A 216 -4.21 13.14 26.72
C ARG A 216 -2.81 12.87 26.16
N ASN A 217 -2.39 11.61 26.18
CA ASN A 217 -1.05 11.22 25.72
C ASN A 217 -1.01 10.98 24.20
N VAL A 218 -2.15 10.61 23.59
CA VAL A 218 -2.34 10.46 22.15
C VAL A 218 -3.44 11.44 21.69
N PRO A 219 -3.10 12.70 21.38
CA PRO A 219 -4.08 13.69 20.94
C PRO A 219 -4.79 13.29 19.65
N ASP A 220 -5.90 13.96 19.34
CA ASP A 220 -6.53 13.81 18.03
C ASP A 220 -5.59 14.31 16.92
N MET A 221 -5.72 13.74 15.72
CA MET A 221 -4.98 14.19 14.54
C MET A 221 -5.92 14.53 13.40
N ARG A 222 -5.52 15.48 12.56
CA ARG A 222 -6.06 15.68 11.21
C ARG A 222 -5.04 15.17 10.21
N PRO A 223 -5.25 13.99 9.59
CA PRO A 223 -4.32 13.48 8.59
C PRO A 223 -4.27 14.43 7.39
N THR A 224 -3.14 15.11 7.19
CA THR A 224 -2.95 16.05 6.07
C THR A 224 -1.95 15.52 5.06
N THR A 225 -0.95 14.78 5.53
CA THR A 225 0.21 14.37 4.71
C THR A 225 0.56 12.92 4.96
N ALA A 226 0.95 12.19 3.90
CA ALA A 226 1.55 10.87 4.02
C ALA A 226 2.91 10.81 3.33
N LEU A 227 3.87 10.23 4.03
CA LEU A 227 5.21 9.95 3.56
C LEU A 227 5.33 8.44 3.36
N VAL A 228 5.68 8.03 2.15
CA VAL A 228 5.91 6.62 1.84
C VAL A 228 7.40 6.41 1.63
N ASN A 229 7.99 5.53 2.43
CA ASN A 229 9.38 5.13 2.32
C ASN A 229 9.47 3.64 1.97
N PHE A 230 10.18 3.31 0.90
CA PHE A 230 10.54 1.94 0.55
C PHE A 230 12.02 1.70 0.82
N TYR A 231 12.34 0.70 1.62
CA TYR A 231 13.69 0.34 2.02
C TYR A 231 14.05 -1.02 1.44
N LYS A 232 15.18 -1.09 0.72
CA LYS A 232 15.78 -2.38 0.36
C LYS A 232 16.41 -3.03 1.59
N GLU A 233 16.71 -4.32 1.47
CA GLU A 233 17.51 -5.04 2.45
C GLU A 233 18.83 -4.30 2.73
N GLY A 234 19.25 -4.26 4.00
CA GLY A 234 20.47 -3.57 4.41
C GLY A 234 20.34 -2.04 4.54
N ALA A 235 19.24 -1.42 4.13
CA ALA A 235 19.03 0.00 4.33
C ALA A 235 19.05 0.38 5.82
N ARG A 236 19.46 1.63 6.09
CA ARG A 236 19.50 2.26 7.42
C ARG A 236 18.93 3.66 7.31
N PHE A 237 18.42 4.18 8.41
CA PHE A 237 18.02 5.58 8.47
C PHE A 237 18.68 6.26 9.66
N LYS A 238 19.16 7.48 9.45
CA LYS A 238 19.90 8.22 10.49
C LYS A 238 18.97 8.64 11.63
N TRP A 239 19.55 8.89 12.80
CA TRP A 239 18.85 9.54 13.89
C TRP A 239 18.29 10.89 13.45
N HIS A 240 17.00 11.10 13.72
CA HIS A 240 16.29 12.33 13.40
C HIS A 240 15.08 12.48 14.33
N ARG A 241 14.45 13.64 14.27
CA ARG A 241 13.12 13.91 14.82
C ARG A 241 12.26 14.51 13.71
N ASP A 242 10.95 14.34 13.80
CA ASP A 242 10.00 14.89 12.84
C ASP A 242 9.50 16.25 13.31
N SER A 243 10.30 17.29 13.05
CA SER A 243 10.11 18.66 13.55
C SER A 243 9.69 19.65 12.47
N GLU A 244 8.91 19.22 11.47
CA GLU A 244 8.48 20.10 10.38
C GLU A 244 7.56 21.24 10.82
N ASP A 245 6.76 21.06 11.87
CA ASP A 245 5.91 22.11 12.45
C ASP A 245 6.70 22.84 13.55
N PRO A 246 7.05 24.13 13.37
CA PRO A 246 7.83 24.89 14.34
C PRO A 246 7.14 25.02 15.69
N GLU A 247 5.81 25.14 15.73
CA GLU A 247 5.06 25.30 16.98
C GLU A 247 5.01 23.97 17.75
N VAL A 248 4.79 22.85 17.05
CA VAL A 248 4.91 21.51 17.65
C VAL A 248 6.34 21.26 18.15
N ALA A 249 7.35 21.68 17.39
CA ALA A 249 8.75 21.55 17.77
C ALA A 249 9.11 22.39 19.01
N ARG A 250 8.50 23.56 19.20
CA ARG A 250 8.70 24.44 20.36
C ARG A 250 8.08 23.87 21.64
N VAL A 251 6.86 23.33 21.55
CA VAL A 251 6.10 22.85 22.72
C VAL A 251 6.46 21.40 23.08
N ASP A 252 7.23 20.70 22.24
CA ASP A 252 7.66 19.30 22.44
C ASP A 252 6.46 18.34 22.59
N ALA A 253 5.31 18.72 22.02
CA ALA A 253 4.06 17.98 22.07
C ALA A 253 3.15 18.34 20.89
N GLY A 254 2.39 17.37 20.39
CA GLY A 254 1.46 17.60 19.28
C GLY A 254 0.69 16.36 18.82
N PRO A 255 -0.08 16.47 17.73
CA PRO A 255 -0.81 15.36 17.14
C PRO A 255 0.12 14.19 16.79
N PRO A 256 -0.33 12.93 16.93
CA PRO A 256 0.52 11.77 16.71
C PRO A 256 0.99 11.65 15.26
N ILE A 257 2.19 11.10 15.09
CA ILE A 257 2.62 10.49 13.84
C ILE A 257 2.18 9.03 13.85
N VAL A 258 1.58 8.57 12.75
CA VAL A 258 1.11 7.18 12.60
C VAL A 258 1.94 6.47 11.53
N SER A 259 2.72 5.47 11.93
CA SER A 259 3.74 4.82 11.12
C SER A 259 3.42 3.34 10.90
N PHE A 260 2.95 3.01 9.70
CA PHE A 260 2.63 1.64 9.27
C PHE A 260 3.89 0.92 8.80
N THR A 261 4.02 -0.37 9.15
CA THR A 261 5.09 -1.24 8.62
C THR A 261 4.48 -2.39 7.81
N VAL A 262 4.92 -2.56 6.57
CA VAL A 262 4.50 -3.65 5.66
C VAL A 262 5.73 -4.25 4.98
N GLY A 263 5.78 -5.58 4.85
CA GLY A 263 6.92 -6.29 4.24
C GLY A 263 7.97 -6.72 5.26
N LEU A 264 9.24 -6.37 5.05
CA LEU A 264 10.31 -6.71 5.99
C LEU A 264 10.14 -5.99 7.34
N SER A 265 10.40 -6.71 8.43
CA SER A 265 10.47 -6.14 9.77
C SER A 265 11.64 -5.16 9.91
N ALA A 266 11.56 -4.24 10.87
CA ALA A 266 12.65 -3.33 11.21
C ALA A 266 12.84 -3.16 12.71
N ASP A 267 14.09 -2.94 13.12
CA ASP A 267 14.42 -2.44 14.45
C ASP A 267 14.31 -0.91 14.43
N PHE A 268 13.31 -0.39 15.14
CA PHE A 268 13.07 1.03 15.32
C PHE A 268 13.64 1.44 16.68
N ALA A 269 14.72 2.21 16.64
CA ALA A 269 15.39 2.72 17.83
C ALA A 269 14.84 4.11 18.18
N TYR A 270 14.65 4.39 19.45
CA TYR A 270 14.17 5.68 19.92
C TYR A 270 14.81 6.09 21.26
N LYS A 271 14.88 7.40 21.48
CA LYS A 271 15.34 8.04 22.71
C LYS A 271 14.73 9.44 22.81
N ARG A 272 14.86 10.09 23.97
CA ARG A 272 14.19 11.38 24.20
C ARG A 272 14.94 12.53 23.52
N ARG A 273 16.26 12.58 23.65
CA ARG A 273 17.11 13.66 23.12
C ARG A 273 18.28 13.10 22.31
N PHE A 274 18.90 13.93 21.46
CA PHE A 274 20.04 13.49 20.65
C PHE A 274 21.25 13.14 21.52
N GLU A 275 21.39 13.81 22.65
CA GLU A 275 22.50 13.69 23.59
C GLU A 275 22.41 12.44 24.48
N ASP A 276 21.23 11.82 24.59
CA ASP A 276 21.04 10.63 25.43
C ASP A 276 21.94 9.48 24.92
N GLU A 277 22.75 8.90 25.81
CA GLU A 277 23.71 7.84 25.47
C GLU A 277 23.03 6.50 25.16
N THR A 278 21.90 6.25 25.81
CA THR A 278 21.13 5.01 25.67
C THR A 278 19.91 5.23 24.78
N HIS A 279 19.43 4.13 24.18
CA HIS A 279 18.22 4.12 23.39
C HIS A 279 17.49 2.79 23.55
N ASP A 280 16.17 2.85 23.42
CA ASP A 280 15.33 1.67 23.36
C ASP A 280 15.12 1.24 21.92
N VAL A 281 14.73 -0.02 21.73
CA VAL A 281 14.45 -0.58 20.40
C VAL A 281 13.14 -1.35 20.44
N VAL A 282 12.25 -1.04 19.50
CA VAL A 282 11.06 -1.83 19.21
C VAL A 282 11.19 -2.48 17.82
N ARG A 283 11.06 -3.81 17.77
CA ARG A 283 10.93 -4.54 16.50
C ARG A 283 9.54 -4.28 15.92
N LEU A 284 9.45 -3.67 14.75
CA LEU A 284 8.20 -3.50 14.00
C LEU A 284 8.11 -4.58 12.94
N ASN A 285 7.05 -5.39 12.97
CA ASN A 285 6.79 -6.43 11.98
C ASN A 285 5.76 -5.98 10.93
N SER A 286 5.62 -6.75 9.86
CA SER A 286 4.57 -6.50 8.87
C SER A 286 3.19 -6.52 9.55
N GLY A 287 2.44 -5.44 9.34
CA GLY A 287 1.12 -5.21 9.93
C GLY A 287 1.14 -4.45 11.25
N ASP A 288 2.30 -4.17 11.83
CA ASP A 288 2.41 -3.34 13.03
C ASP A 288 2.28 -1.84 12.67
N VAL A 289 1.70 -1.08 13.60
CA VAL A 289 1.54 0.37 13.52
C VAL A 289 2.12 1.02 14.75
N LEU A 290 3.09 1.90 14.58
CA LEU A 290 3.68 2.68 15.67
C LEU A 290 3.09 4.10 15.65
N LEU A 291 2.59 4.54 16.80
CA LEU A 291 2.09 5.89 17.02
C LEU A 291 2.98 6.60 18.02
N PHE A 292 3.40 7.82 17.70
CA PHE A 292 4.15 8.68 18.62
C PHE A 292 3.64 10.12 18.57
N GLY A 293 2.96 10.52 19.63
CA GLY A 293 2.29 11.82 19.78
C GLY A 293 2.36 12.33 21.20
N GLY A 294 1.71 13.47 21.46
CA GLY A 294 1.73 14.10 22.78
C GLY A 294 3.15 14.18 23.33
N PRO A 295 3.45 13.66 24.54
CA PRO A 295 4.81 13.68 25.11
C PRO A 295 5.89 12.96 24.29
N ALA A 296 5.50 12.04 23.40
CA ALA A 296 6.42 11.30 22.54
C ALA A 296 6.51 11.88 21.12
N ARG A 297 5.83 13.00 20.83
CA ARG A 297 5.76 13.55 19.46
C ARG A 297 7.12 13.88 18.84
N MET A 298 8.10 14.19 19.69
CA MET A 298 9.42 14.69 19.29
C MET A 298 10.56 13.75 19.67
N ILE A 299 10.27 12.46 19.89
CA ILE A 299 11.33 11.46 20.11
C ILE A 299 12.36 11.47 18.98
N VAL A 300 13.62 11.31 19.36
CA VAL A 300 14.72 11.10 18.43
C VAL A 300 14.73 9.63 18.08
N HIS A 301 14.62 9.31 16.79
CA HIS A 301 14.43 7.94 16.35
C HIS A 301 15.19 7.59 15.06
N SER A 302 15.33 6.29 14.82
CA SER A 302 16.16 5.72 13.78
C SER A 302 15.66 4.34 13.35
N VAL A 303 15.89 3.97 12.09
CA VAL A 303 15.77 2.58 11.63
C VAL A 303 17.17 2.00 11.58
N THR A 304 17.55 1.28 12.64
CA THR A 304 18.91 0.77 12.84
C THR A 304 19.16 -0.55 12.13
N ARG A 305 18.09 -1.25 11.71
CA ARG A 305 18.19 -2.49 10.94
C ARG A 305 16.88 -2.81 10.23
N VAL A 306 16.96 -3.13 8.94
CA VAL A 306 15.91 -3.87 8.21
C VAL A 306 16.24 -5.35 8.30
N VAL A 307 15.31 -6.15 8.82
CA VAL A 307 15.57 -7.55 9.19
C VAL A 307 15.34 -8.45 7.99
N PRO A 308 16.38 -9.14 7.50
CA PRO A 308 16.26 -9.96 6.30
C PRO A 308 15.35 -11.17 6.52
N ARG A 309 14.76 -11.68 5.43
CA ARG A 309 13.95 -12.92 5.42
C ARG A 309 12.72 -12.91 6.35
N THR A 310 12.17 -11.73 6.67
CA THR A 310 10.97 -11.57 7.52
C THR A 310 9.70 -11.22 6.76
N MET A 311 9.80 -11.01 5.44
CA MET A 311 8.67 -10.59 4.61
C MET A 311 7.60 -11.69 4.52
N PRO A 312 6.33 -11.38 4.84
CA PRO A 312 5.22 -12.33 4.68
C PRO A 312 5.13 -12.89 3.26
N PRO A 313 4.91 -14.22 3.08
CA PRO A 313 4.84 -14.84 1.76
C PRO A 313 3.80 -14.21 0.81
N MET A 314 2.64 -13.83 1.31
CA MET A 314 1.56 -13.22 0.51
C MET A 314 1.90 -11.87 -0.11
N LEU A 315 2.90 -11.17 0.43
CA LEU A 315 3.36 -9.90 -0.14
C LEU A 315 4.40 -10.11 -1.25
N ARG A 316 4.95 -11.33 -1.38
CA ARG A 316 5.91 -11.67 -2.45
C ARG A 316 5.19 -11.62 -3.79
N GLY A 317 5.77 -10.94 -4.76
CA GLY A 317 5.17 -10.73 -6.09
C GLY A 317 4.15 -9.59 -6.16
N ARG A 318 3.68 -9.06 -5.01
CA ARG A 318 2.85 -7.85 -4.93
C ARG A 318 3.66 -6.58 -4.70
N MET A 319 4.67 -6.66 -3.83
CA MET A 319 5.66 -5.61 -3.64
C MET A 319 7.07 -6.14 -3.86
N LEU A 320 7.99 -5.23 -4.20
CA LEU A 320 9.41 -5.57 -4.22
C LEU A 320 9.88 -6.04 -2.85
N HIS A 321 10.86 -6.94 -2.83
CA HIS A 321 11.44 -7.45 -1.59
C HIS A 321 12.08 -6.31 -0.80
N GLY A 322 11.48 -5.97 0.34
CA GLY A 322 11.87 -4.80 1.11
C GLY A 322 10.92 -4.50 2.25
N ARG A 323 11.18 -3.40 2.95
CA ARG A 323 10.28 -2.82 3.94
C ARG A 323 9.59 -1.61 3.33
N LEU A 324 8.27 -1.60 3.41
CA LEU A 324 7.45 -0.43 3.15
C LEU A 324 7.07 0.21 4.49
N ASN A 325 7.19 1.53 4.53
CA ASN A 325 6.72 2.35 5.64
C ASN A 325 5.87 3.50 5.12
N VAL A 326 4.64 3.57 5.59
CA VAL A 326 3.73 4.69 5.32
C VAL A 326 3.59 5.46 6.63
N THR A 327 3.97 6.73 6.63
CA THR A 327 3.95 7.58 7.81
C THR A 327 3.00 8.73 7.55
N VAL A 328 1.91 8.78 8.32
CA VAL A 328 0.87 9.80 8.20
C VAL A 328 1.05 10.84 9.30
N ARG A 329 0.92 12.11 8.93
CA ARG A 329 1.21 13.26 9.79
C ARG A 329 0.11 14.31 9.68
N ASP A 330 0.01 15.12 10.73
CA ASP A 330 -0.75 16.36 10.79
C ASP A 330 0.27 17.51 10.78
N ILE A 331 0.30 18.27 9.69
CA ILE A 331 1.15 19.46 9.54
C ILE A 331 0.34 20.75 9.71
N GLY A 332 -0.88 20.66 10.24
CA GLY A 332 -1.75 21.80 10.47
C GLY A 332 -2.06 22.57 9.18
N ARG A 333 -1.59 23.82 9.12
CA ARG A 333 -1.73 24.72 7.95
C ARG A 333 -0.48 24.76 7.06
N GLY A 334 0.51 23.91 7.34
CA GLY A 334 1.74 23.84 6.57
C GLY A 334 1.49 23.40 5.13
N VAL A 335 2.30 23.92 4.22
CA VAL A 335 2.28 23.53 2.80
C VAL A 335 3.58 22.83 2.44
N ILE A 336 3.48 21.68 1.78
CA ILE A 336 4.65 20.91 1.35
C ILE A 336 5.31 21.64 0.18
N ASP A 337 6.58 21.98 0.33
CA ASP A 337 7.38 22.54 -0.77
C ASP A 337 7.89 21.40 -1.66
N ALA A 338 7.14 21.15 -2.75
CA ALA A 338 7.46 20.12 -3.73
C ALA A 338 8.83 20.35 -4.42
N SER A 339 9.30 21.59 -4.52
CA SER A 339 10.60 21.91 -5.14
C SER A 339 11.80 21.38 -4.33
N LYS A 340 11.58 21.07 -3.04
CA LYS A 340 12.60 20.56 -2.12
C LYS A 340 12.59 19.04 -2.03
N PHE A 341 11.88 18.36 -2.92
CA PHE A 341 11.89 16.92 -3.01
C PHE A 341 13.29 16.40 -3.41
N PRO A 342 13.80 15.29 -2.82
CA PRO A 342 13.19 14.41 -1.81
C PRO A 342 13.53 14.78 -0.37
N ALA A 343 14.19 15.93 -0.15
CA ALA A 343 14.62 16.41 1.17
C ALA A 343 13.42 16.76 2.08
N TYR A 344 12.26 17.07 1.49
CA TYR A 344 10.98 17.38 2.13
C TYR A 344 11.05 18.60 3.05
N ARG A 345 10.29 19.64 2.72
CA ARG A 345 10.14 20.83 3.56
C ARG A 345 8.69 21.25 3.64
N VAL A 346 8.33 21.85 4.77
CA VAL A 346 7.01 22.43 4.99
C VAL A 346 7.19 23.93 5.22
N THR A 347 6.39 24.74 4.54
CA THR A 347 6.34 26.19 4.77
C THR A 347 5.11 26.54 5.58
N TYR A 348 5.25 27.50 6.49
CA TYR A 348 4.16 28.04 7.31
C TYR A 348 4.06 29.55 7.05
N GLY A 349 2.96 29.99 6.43
CA GLY A 349 2.81 31.41 6.05
C GLY A 349 3.84 31.91 5.05
N GLY A 350 4.40 31.03 4.21
CA GLY A 350 5.42 31.37 3.20
C GLY A 350 6.87 31.37 3.69
N VAL A 351 7.11 31.05 4.97
CA VAL A 351 8.45 30.93 5.56
C VAL A 351 8.82 29.44 5.71
N ASP A 352 10.07 29.09 5.41
CA ASP A 352 10.59 27.73 5.51
C ASP A 352 10.82 27.33 6.98
N SER A 353 10.32 26.15 7.35
CA SER A 353 10.47 25.57 8.69
C SER A 353 11.92 25.44 9.21
N SER A 354 12.95 25.52 8.35
CA SER A 354 14.35 25.46 8.85
C SER A 354 14.86 26.72 9.50
N ASP A 355 14.19 27.85 9.35
CA ASP A 355 14.63 29.13 9.94
C ASP A 355 14.34 29.20 11.46
N HIS A 356 13.92 28.08 12.05
CA HIS A 356 13.49 27.95 13.44
C HIS A 356 14.21 26.84 14.23
N VAL A 357 15.31 26.29 13.71
CA VAL A 357 16.11 25.26 14.41
C VAL A 357 17.09 25.87 15.40
#